data_AF-A0AA35SBX0-F1
#
_entry.id   AF-A0AA35SBX0-F1
#
_cell.length_a   1.000
_cell.length_b   1.000
_cell.length_c   1.000
_cell.angle_alpha   90.00
_cell.angle_beta   90.00
_cell.angle_gamma   90.00
#
_symmetry.space_group_name_H-M   'P 1'
#
loop_
_entity.id
_entity.type
_entity.pdbx_description
1 polymer ?
#
loop_
_entity_poly.entity_id
_entity_poly.type
_entity_poly.pdbx_seq_one_letter_code
_entity_poly.pdbx_strand_id
1 'polypeptide(L)'
;MWDALTAAGATPCGLGARDVLRLEAGLRLHGSDMDLSTTPLEAALERFVNMDKGLFHGHDALELQEEDGLRRRLAGFRLLGGGVPRHGSAILKSGEPIGEVTSGTYSPILDTGIAMGYVSADQTGPGQTVHIDLRGRLVEAEVTELPFYRRPKS
;
A
#
# COMPACT_ATOMS: atom_id res chain seq x y z
N MET A 1 -33.22 -4.20 6.76
CA MET A 1 -32.01 -3.49 7.24
C MET A 1 -31.48 -2.53 6.20
N TRP A 2 -31.13 -2.99 4.99
CA TRP A 2 -30.68 -2.12 3.88
C TRP A 2 -31.64 -0.94 3.63
N ASP A 3 -32.92 -1.22 3.37
CA ASP A 3 -33.92 -0.18 3.06
C ASP A 3 -34.11 0.81 4.21
N ALA A 4 -33.96 0.36 5.46
CA ALA A 4 -34.08 1.22 6.62
C ALA A 4 -32.90 2.21 6.71
N LEU A 5 -31.68 1.76 6.38
CA LEU A 5 -30.48 2.61 6.39
C LEU A 5 -30.51 3.63 5.26
N THR A 6 -30.92 3.22 4.05
CA THR A 6 -31.05 4.14 2.91
C THR A 6 -32.16 5.16 3.14
N ALA A 7 -33.31 4.74 3.69
CA ALA A 7 -34.38 5.66 4.09
C ALA A 7 -33.94 6.65 5.19
N ALA A 8 -33.00 6.26 6.05
CA ALA A 8 -32.41 7.14 7.06
C ALA A 8 -31.29 8.06 6.51
N GLY A 9 -31.02 8.04 5.19
CA GLY A 9 -30.07 8.95 4.53
C GLY A 9 -28.70 8.36 4.22
N ALA A 10 -28.46 7.06 4.47
CA ALA A 10 -27.22 6.42 4.05
C ALA A 10 -27.12 6.35 2.52
N THR A 11 -25.98 6.77 1.97
CA THR A 11 -25.71 6.70 0.52
C THR A 11 -25.03 5.37 0.18
N PRO A 12 -25.58 4.54 -0.72
CA PRO A 12 -24.91 3.34 -1.19
C PRO A 12 -23.60 3.65 -1.91
N CYS A 13 -22.55 2.85 -1.65
CA CYS A 13 -21.25 2.98 -2.29
C CYS A 13 -20.84 1.67 -2.96
N GLY A 14 -20.31 1.75 -4.19
CA GLY A 14 -19.83 0.60 -4.95
C GLY A 14 -18.42 0.16 -4.57
N LEU A 15 -17.96 -0.94 -5.16
CA LEU A 15 -16.63 -1.50 -4.93
C LEU A 15 -15.49 -0.56 -5.34
N GLY A 16 -15.67 0.26 -6.38
CA GLY A 16 -14.68 1.26 -6.78
C GLY A 16 -14.43 2.31 -5.69
N ALA A 17 -15.50 2.83 -5.09
CA ALA A 17 -15.39 3.75 -3.96
C ALA A 17 -14.74 3.07 -2.74
N ARG A 18 -15.07 1.80 -2.47
CA ARG A 18 -14.43 1.01 -1.41
C ARG A 18 -12.92 0.86 -1.64
N ASP A 19 -12.50 0.59 -2.87
CA ASP A 19 -11.09 0.40 -3.21
C ASP A 19 -10.28 1.70 -3.12
N VAL A 20 -10.87 2.83 -3.50
CA VAL A 20 -10.28 4.15 -3.26
C VAL A 20 -10.10 4.40 -1.76
N LEU A 21 -11.18 4.27 -0.98
CA LEU A 21 -11.16 4.58 0.46
C LEU A 21 -10.19 3.69 1.25
N ARG A 22 -10.13 2.38 0.93
CA ARG A 22 -9.19 1.47 1.60
C ARG A 22 -7.75 1.81 1.25
N LEU A 23 -7.48 2.20 0.00
CA LEU A 23 -6.13 2.53 -0.43
C LEU A 23 -5.68 3.84 0.22
N GLU A 24 -6.53 4.87 0.24
CA GLU A 24 -6.32 6.12 0.97
C GLU A 24 -6.01 5.88 2.45
N ALA A 25 -6.71 4.93 3.09
CA ALA A 25 -6.48 4.50 4.47
C ALA A 25 -5.28 3.55 4.65
N GLY A 26 -4.52 3.23 3.59
CA GLY A 26 -3.36 2.35 3.64
C GLY A 26 -3.67 0.89 3.97
N LEU A 27 -4.90 0.43 3.70
CA LEU A 27 -5.33 -0.93 4.01
C LEU A 27 -4.94 -1.91 2.89
N ARG A 28 -4.31 -3.02 3.29
CA ARG A 28 -3.91 -4.10 2.39
C ARG A 28 -5.13 -4.87 1.91
N LEU A 29 -5.13 -5.23 0.63
CA LEU A 29 -6.11 -6.13 0.03
C LEU A 29 -5.45 -7.49 -0.19
N HIS A 30 -5.96 -8.54 0.45
CA HIS A 30 -5.49 -9.90 0.19
C HIS A 30 -5.75 -10.30 -1.27
N GLY A 31 -4.75 -10.89 -1.92
CA GLY A 31 -4.73 -11.16 -3.36
C GLY A 31 -4.20 -10.00 -4.21
N SER A 32 -3.81 -8.87 -3.59
CA SER A 32 -3.09 -7.79 -4.27
C SER A 32 -1.86 -7.36 -3.47
N ASP A 33 -2.05 -6.87 -2.25
CA ASP A 33 -0.97 -6.34 -1.41
C ASP A 33 -0.35 -7.39 -0.48
N MET A 34 -1.07 -8.49 -0.26
CA MET A 34 -0.62 -9.61 0.56
C MET A 34 -1.27 -10.90 0.08
N ASP A 35 -0.55 -12.00 0.19
CA ASP A 35 -1.03 -13.36 -0.08
C ASP A 35 -0.18 -14.38 0.70
N LEU A 36 -0.24 -15.65 0.30
CA LEU A 36 0.52 -16.74 0.93
C LEU A 36 2.03 -16.64 0.75
N SER A 37 2.52 -15.76 -0.13
CA SER A 37 3.94 -15.55 -0.44
C SER A 37 4.55 -14.33 0.27
N THR A 38 3.75 -13.56 1.01
CA THR A 38 4.19 -12.35 1.71
C THR A 38 4.07 -12.52 3.21
N THR A 39 5.08 -12.07 3.97
CA THR A 39 4.97 -12.05 5.43
C THR A 39 4.30 -10.77 5.95
N PRO A 40 3.74 -10.76 7.17
CA PRO A 40 3.25 -9.54 7.80
C PRO A 40 4.32 -8.44 7.92
N LEU A 41 5.59 -8.80 8.10
CA LEU A 41 6.70 -7.83 8.20
C LEU A 41 6.98 -7.19 6.84
N GLU A 42 7.06 -7.99 5.76
CA GLU A 42 7.19 -7.46 4.40
C GLU A 42 6.01 -6.54 4.05
N ALA A 43 4.78 -6.93 4.43
CA ALA A 43 3.57 -6.16 4.19
C ALA A 43 3.45 -4.89 5.05
N ALA A 44 4.45 -4.58 5.88
CA ALA A 44 4.45 -3.48 6.86
C ALA A 44 3.22 -3.50 7.79
N LEU A 45 2.94 -4.70 8.34
CA LEU A 45 1.87 -5.01 9.29
C LEU A 45 2.42 -5.48 10.65
N GLU A 46 3.71 -5.23 10.94
CA GLU A 46 4.39 -5.63 12.17
C GLU A 46 3.64 -5.18 13.44
N ARG A 47 2.96 -4.04 13.39
CA ARG A 47 2.13 -3.54 14.51
C ARG A 47 1.03 -4.52 14.95
N PHE A 48 0.57 -5.41 14.06
CA PHE A 48 -0.46 -6.40 14.35
C PHE A 48 0.11 -7.76 14.75
N VAL A 49 1.44 -7.91 14.72
CA VAL A 49 2.14 -9.10 15.17
C VAL A 49 2.64 -8.86 16.59
N ASN A 50 2.11 -9.64 17.53
CA ASN A 50 2.61 -9.64 18.91
C ASN A 50 3.55 -10.83 19.08
N MET A 51 4.86 -10.59 19.03
CA MET A 51 5.92 -11.59 19.23
C MET A 51 6.01 -12.05 20.69
N ASP A 52 5.56 -11.22 21.64
CA ASP A 52 5.65 -11.46 23.09
C ASP A 52 4.54 -12.35 23.64
N LYS A 53 3.50 -12.67 22.85
CA LYS A 53 2.37 -13.51 23.31
C LYS A 53 2.73 -15.01 23.47
N GLY A 54 3.98 -15.38 23.20
CA GLY A 54 4.45 -16.76 23.11
C GLY A 54 4.32 -17.34 21.71
N LEU A 55 4.63 -18.64 21.58
CA LEU A 55 4.69 -19.33 20.29
C LEU A 55 3.35 -19.35 19.57
N PHE A 56 3.38 -19.06 18.27
CA PHE A 56 2.27 -19.17 17.35
C PHE A 56 2.76 -19.70 15.99
N HIS A 57 1.84 -20.05 15.10
CA HIS A 57 2.21 -20.58 13.79
C HIS A 57 2.96 -19.52 12.98
N GLY A 58 4.21 -19.82 12.63
CA GLY A 58 5.10 -18.88 11.94
C GLY A 58 5.90 -17.96 12.84
N HIS A 59 5.89 -18.14 14.17
CA HIS A 59 6.69 -17.33 15.12
C HIS A 59 8.18 -17.40 14.76
N ASP A 60 8.80 -18.59 14.78
CA ASP A 60 10.23 -18.78 14.49
C ASP A 60 10.65 -18.20 13.12
N ALA A 61 9.77 -18.26 12.13
CA ALA A 61 10.03 -17.73 10.79
C ALA A 61 10.03 -16.19 10.76
N LEU A 62 9.18 -15.55 11.56
CA LEU A 62 9.16 -14.10 11.69
C LEU A 62 10.32 -13.61 12.56
N GLU A 63 10.68 -14.34 13.61
CA GLU A 63 11.85 -14.05 14.44
C GLU A 63 13.13 -14.06 13.60
N LEU A 64 13.36 -15.13 12.82
CA LEU A 64 14.49 -15.18 11.89
C LEU A 64 14.47 -14.04 10.86
N GLN A 65 13.28 -13.65 10.37
CA GLN A 65 13.14 -12.56 9.43
C GLN A 65 13.44 -11.18 10.05
N GLU A 66 13.16 -10.97 11.34
CA GLU A 66 13.56 -9.77 12.08
C GLU A 66 15.08 -9.70 12.27
N GLU A 67 15.73 -10.84 12.53
CA GLU A 67 17.19 -10.95 12.68
C GLU A 67 17.94 -10.73 11.36
N ASP A 68 17.51 -11.39 10.28
CA ASP A 68 18.15 -11.31 8.96
C ASP A 68 17.86 -9.99 8.24
N GLY A 69 16.77 -9.31 8.61
CA GLY A 69 16.27 -8.13 7.95
C GLY A 69 15.45 -8.44 6.67
N LEU A 70 14.64 -7.46 6.27
CA LEU A 70 13.76 -7.58 5.11
C LEU A 70 14.52 -7.32 3.80
N ARG A 71 14.28 -8.15 2.78
CA ARG A 71 14.77 -7.89 1.41
C ARG A 71 13.88 -6.92 0.65
N ARG A 72 12.58 -7.03 0.86
CA ARG A 72 11.56 -6.15 0.28
C ARG A 72 10.57 -5.74 1.34
N ARG A 73 9.92 -4.60 1.15
CA ARG A 73 8.90 -4.09 2.05
C ARG A 73 7.88 -3.26 1.27
N LEU A 74 6.62 -3.35 1.70
CA LEU A 74 5.54 -2.58 1.11
C LEU A 74 5.61 -1.12 1.57
N ALA A 75 5.52 -0.20 0.61
CA ALA A 75 5.52 1.23 0.83
C ALA A 75 4.35 1.91 0.10
N GLY A 76 4.02 3.13 0.52
CA GLY A 76 3.08 4.01 -0.17
C GLY A 76 3.81 4.92 -1.15
N PHE A 77 3.17 5.22 -2.27
CA PHE A 77 3.69 6.09 -3.33
C PHE A 77 2.61 7.09 -3.74
N ARG A 78 2.99 8.37 -3.83
CA ARG A 78 2.14 9.44 -4.34
C ARG A 78 2.75 9.99 -5.63
N LEU A 79 2.00 9.98 -6.73
CA LEU A 79 2.50 10.57 -7.97
C LEU A 79 2.61 12.08 -7.86
N LEU A 80 3.68 12.63 -8.44
CA LEU A 80 3.93 14.08 -8.56
C LEU A 80 3.51 14.62 -9.93
N GLY A 81 3.16 13.73 -10.87
CA GLY A 81 2.60 14.06 -12.16
C GLY A 81 1.26 13.36 -12.44
N GLY A 82 0.61 13.73 -13.52
CA GLY A 82 -0.68 13.16 -13.91
C GLY A 82 -0.58 11.68 -14.30
N GLY A 83 -1.55 10.88 -13.86
CA GLY A 83 -1.66 9.46 -14.19
C GLY A 83 -2.31 8.65 -13.07
N VAL A 84 -2.61 7.39 -13.37
CA VAL A 84 -3.15 6.43 -12.39
C VAL A 84 -2.28 5.18 -12.44
N PRO A 85 -1.58 4.84 -11.33
CA PRO A 85 -0.77 3.65 -11.24
C PRO A 85 -1.69 2.43 -11.22
N ARG A 86 -1.22 1.31 -11.76
CA ARG A 86 -2.00 0.07 -11.85
C ARG A 86 -1.19 -1.09 -11.27
N HIS A 87 -1.89 -2.11 -10.80
CA HIS A 87 -1.27 -3.39 -10.45
C HIS A 87 -0.30 -3.85 -11.55
N GLY A 88 0.90 -4.26 -11.18
CA GLY A 88 1.95 -4.68 -12.10
C GLY A 88 2.82 -3.56 -12.68
N SER A 89 2.56 -2.29 -12.33
CA SER A 89 3.41 -1.19 -12.81
C SER A 89 4.79 -1.26 -12.15
N ALA A 90 5.86 -1.21 -12.93
CA ALA A 90 7.21 -1.22 -12.40
C ALA A 90 7.50 0.06 -11.61
N ILE A 91 8.21 -0.08 -10.49
CA ILE A 91 8.73 1.02 -9.69
C ILE A 91 10.23 1.08 -9.94
N LEU A 92 10.73 2.24 -10.34
CA LEU A 92 12.11 2.44 -10.75
C LEU A 92 12.80 3.52 -9.92
N LYS A 93 14.09 3.29 -9.66
CA LYS A 93 15.01 4.28 -9.08
C LYS A 93 16.20 4.42 -10.02
N SER A 94 16.51 5.65 -10.43
CA SER A 94 17.64 5.91 -11.35
C SER A 94 17.61 5.07 -12.64
N GLY A 95 16.41 4.74 -13.14
CA GLY A 95 16.21 3.93 -14.34
C GLY A 95 16.18 2.42 -14.13
N GLU A 96 16.50 1.94 -12.93
CA GLU A 96 16.52 0.51 -12.61
C GLU A 96 15.24 0.09 -11.88
N PRO A 97 14.62 -1.07 -12.22
CA PRO A 97 13.49 -1.61 -11.48
C PRO A 97 13.89 -1.98 -10.04
N ILE A 98 13.18 -1.44 -9.06
CA ILE A 98 13.36 -1.72 -7.63
C ILE A 98 12.16 -2.42 -7.01
N GLY A 99 11.07 -2.59 -7.77
CA GLY A 99 9.83 -3.14 -7.25
C GLY A 99 8.64 -3.03 -8.20
N GLU A 100 7.46 -3.29 -7.65
CA GLU A 100 6.22 -3.35 -8.41
C GLU A 100 5.03 -2.83 -7.59
N VAL A 101 4.13 -2.12 -8.26
CA VAL A 101 2.85 -1.67 -7.70
C VAL A 101 1.90 -2.84 -7.52
N THR A 102 1.40 -3.02 -6.29
CA THR A 102 0.38 -4.02 -5.96
C THR A 102 -1.03 -3.46 -6.04
N SER A 103 -1.22 -2.21 -5.64
CA SER A 103 -2.51 -1.51 -5.67
C SER A 103 -2.29 -0.08 -6.13
N GLY A 104 -3.15 0.42 -7.01
CA GLY A 104 -3.03 1.79 -7.50
C GLY A 104 -4.38 2.34 -7.95
N THR A 105 -4.64 3.61 -7.62
CA THR A 105 -5.86 4.31 -8.02
C THR A 105 -5.65 5.82 -8.03
N TYR A 106 -6.66 6.56 -8.45
CA TYR A 106 -6.75 8.00 -8.25
C TYR A 106 -7.42 8.28 -6.91
N SER A 107 -6.81 9.11 -6.06
CA SER A 107 -7.43 9.61 -4.83
C SER A 107 -8.16 10.92 -5.14
N PRO A 108 -9.50 10.97 -5.03
CA PRO A 108 -10.25 12.22 -5.14
C PRO A 108 -9.97 13.18 -3.98
N ILE A 109 -9.57 12.67 -2.81
CA ILE A 109 -9.26 13.49 -1.63
C ILE A 109 -7.92 14.21 -1.78
N LEU A 110 -6.93 13.53 -2.37
CA LEU A 110 -5.57 14.06 -2.53
C LEU A 110 -5.31 14.64 -3.92
N ASP A 111 -6.28 14.52 -4.82
CA ASP A 111 -6.24 14.98 -6.21
C ASP A 111 -5.02 14.47 -6.99
N THR A 112 -4.61 13.24 -6.72
CA THR A 112 -3.44 12.62 -7.37
C THR A 112 -3.55 11.10 -7.39
N GLY A 113 -2.74 10.46 -8.24
CA GLY A 113 -2.56 9.02 -8.21
C GLY A 113 -1.81 8.59 -6.96
N ILE A 114 -2.30 7.52 -6.33
CA ILE A 114 -1.67 6.87 -5.18
C ILE A 114 -1.51 5.38 -5.45
N ALA A 115 -0.45 4.79 -4.90
CA ALA A 115 -0.18 3.37 -5.01
C ALA A 115 0.46 2.78 -3.76
N MET A 116 0.19 1.52 -3.49
CA MET A 116 1.05 0.68 -2.66
C MET A 116 1.82 -0.28 -3.56
N GLY A 117 3.01 -0.67 -3.13
CA GLY A 117 3.84 -1.62 -3.85
C GLY A 117 5.02 -2.10 -3.02
N TYR A 118 5.59 -3.24 -3.41
CA TYR A 118 6.80 -3.77 -2.78
C TYR A 118 8.01 -3.21 -3.51
N VAL A 119 8.97 -2.70 -2.74
CA VAL A 119 10.30 -2.30 -3.20
C VAL A 119 11.37 -2.92 -2.30
N SER A 120 12.63 -2.86 -2.71
CA SER A 120 13.76 -3.19 -1.84
C SER A 120 13.64 -2.46 -0.49
N ALA A 121 13.94 -3.13 0.62
CA ALA A 121 13.63 -2.60 1.96
C ALA A 121 14.35 -1.26 2.28
N ASP A 122 15.52 -1.03 1.67
CA ASP A 122 16.30 0.21 1.75
C ASP A 122 15.68 1.38 0.96
N GLN A 123 14.71 1.12 0.08
CA GLN A 123 14.04 2.11 -0.77
C GLN A 123 12.65 2.52 -0.24
N THR A 124 12.38 2.30 1.06
CA THR A 124 11.09 2.59 1.70
C THR A 124 11.04 3.90 2.47
N GLY A 125 12.12 4.70 2.46
CA GLY A 125 12.20 5.95 3.22
C GLY A 125 11.24 7.03 2.67
N PRO A 126 10.38 7.63 3.51
CA PRO A 126 9.53 8.74 3.09
C PRO A 126 10.30 9.92 2.49
N GLY A 127 9.70 10.59 1.51
CA GLY A 127 10.31 11.71 0.78
C GLY A 127 11.27 11.29 -0.34
N GLN A 128 11.58 10.00 -0.49
CA GLN A 128 12.40 9.52 -1.60
C GLN A 128 11.64 9.61 -2.93
N THR A 129 12.30 10.15 -3.95
CA THR A 129 11.76 10.20 -5.33
C THR A 129 12.01 8.89 -6.07
N VAL A 130 10.98 8.35 -6.71
CA VAL A 130 11.02 7.18 -7.61
C VAL A 130 10.25 7.49 -8.90
N HIS A 131 10.29 6.59 -9.87
CA HIS A 131 9.45 6.65 -11.06
C HIS A 131 8.53 5.43 -11.12
N ILE A 132 7.27 5.63 -11.51
CA ILE A 132 6.35 4.53 -11.81
C ILE A 132 6.13 4.48 -13.30
N ASP A 133 6.29 3.29 -13.90
CA ASP A 133 6.03 3.08 -15.31
C ASP A 133 4.52 2.95 -15.59
N LEU A 134 3.95 3.99 -16.19
CA LEU A 134 2.57 4.01 -16.65
C LEU A 134 2.50 3.65 -18.14
N ARG A 135 2.82 2.39 -18.46
CA ARG A 135 2.79 1.81 -19.83
C ARG A 135 3.74 2.48 -20.82
N GLY A 136 5.02 2.54 -20.46
CA GLY A 136 6.10 3.17 -21.21
C GLY A 136 6.34 4.64 -20.87
N ARG A 137 5.49 5.25 -20.01
CA ARG A 137 5.67 6.62 -19.54
C ARG A 137 6.07 6.61 -18.08
N LEU A 138 7.31 6.97 -17.80
CA LEU A 138 7.80 7.16 -16.45
C LEU A 138 7.19 8.42 -15.83
N VAL A 139 6.54 8.26 -14.69
CA VAL A 139 6.00 9.39 -13.92
C VAL A 139 6.66 9.42 -12.55
N GLU A 140 7.14 10.59 -12.17
CA GLU A 140 7.74 10.81 -10.87
C GLU A 140 6.73 10.58 -9.75
N ALA A 141 7.16 9.90 -8.70
CA ALA A 141 6.39 9.64 -7.50
C ALA A 141 7.27 9.78 -6.25
N GLU A 142 6.65 10.10 -5.14
CA GLU A 142 7.28 10.23 -3.83
C GLU A 142 6.87 9.04 -2.96
N VAL A 143 7.85 8.41 -2.30
CA VAL A 143 7.59 7.44 -1.23
C VAL A 143 6.97 8.18 -0.04
N THR A 144 5.84 7.70 0.46
CA THR A 144 5.09 8.33 1.56
C THR A 144 4.75 7.33 2.64
N GLU A 145 4.56 7.84 3.85
CA GLU A 145 3.98 7.07 4.94
C GLU A 145 2.52 6.70 4.63
N LEU A 146 2.08 5.57 5.17
CA LEU A 146 0.69 5.14 5.16
C LEU A 146 0.06 5.43 6.53
N PRO A 147 -1.21 5.85 6.59
CA PRO A 147 -2.16 6.06 5.48
C PRO A 147 -1.88 7.33 4.67
N PHE A 148 -2.32 7.37 3.39
CA PHE A 148 -2.25 8.59 2.58
C PHE A 148 -3.18 9.68 3.07
N TYR A 149 -4.32 9.29 3.65
CA TYR A 149 -5.29 10.18 4.23
C TYR A 149 -5.72 9.70 5.61
N ARG A 150 -5.70 10.63 6.57
CA ARG A 150 -6.25 10.42 7.91
C ARG A 150 -7.24 11.52 8.20
N ARG A 151 -8.51 11.14 8.41
CA ARG A 151 -9.52 12.08 8.85
C ARG A 151 -9.12 12.63 10.24
N PRO A 152 -9.08 13.96 10.44
CA PRO A 152 -8.88 14.55 11.76
C PRO A 152 -9.96 14.04 12.73
N LYS A 153 -9.59 13.77 13.99
CA LYS A 153 -10.58 13.48 15.02
C LYS A 153 -11.42 14.75 15.23
N SER A 154 -12.74 14.62 15.10
CA SER A 154 -13.73 15.63 15.50
C SER A 154 -13.74 15.79 17.02
#